data_AF-A0AA35TR53-F1
#
_entry.id   AF-A0AA35TR53-F1
#
_cell.length_a   1.000
_cell.length_b   1.000
_cell.length_c   1.000
_cell.angle_alpha   90.00
_cell.angle_beta   90.00
_cell.angle_gamma   90.00
#
_symmetry.space_group_name_H-M   'P 1'
#
loop_
_entity.id
_entity.type
_entity.pdbx_description
1 polymer ?
#
loop_
_entity_poly.entity_id
_entity_poly.type
_entity_poly.pdbx_seq_one_letter_code
_entity_poly.pdbx_strand_id
1 'polypeptide(L)'
;MPLDPQAQAVIDAVNDLGLPAVWEVTPEQARINAAARPRPAGPEVAAVENRSIPAPDGDVPVRIYTPEGDGPFPILVWYHGGGWVVGDLESADATSRTCARARVRGGIG
;
A
#
# COMPACT_ATOMS: atom_id res chain seq x y z
N MET A 1 -22.10 -14.20 15.41
CA MET A 1 -20.69 -14.45 14.99
C MET A 1 -19.86 -13.34 15.60
N PRO A 2 -18.96 -13.62 16.56
CA PRO A 2 -18.10 -12.60 17.14
C PRO A 2 -17.06 -12.11 16.10
N LEU A 3 -16.51 -10.92 16.31
CA LEU A 3 -15.38 -10.41 15.52
C LEU A 3 -14.13 -11.25 15.79
N ASP A 4 -13.27 -11.40 14.77
CA ASP A 4 -11.96 -12.06 14.92
C ASP A 4 -11.06 -11.26 15.88
N PRO A 5 -10.32 -11.91 16.81
CA PRO A 5 -9.46 -11.21 17.76
C PRO A 5 -8.40 -10.31 17.11
N GLN A 6 -7.85 -10.68 15.96
CA GLN A 6 -6.88 -9.85 15.24
C GLN A 6 -7.55 -8.61 14.64
N ALA A 7 -8.77 -8.75 14.12
CA ALA A 7 -9.53 -7.60 13.63
C ALA A 7 -9.90 -6.65 14.79
N GLN A 8 -10.24 -7.17 15.97
CA GLN A 8 -10.48 -6.36 17.16
C GLN A 8 -9.24 -5.54 17.55
N ALA A 9 -8.06 -6.17 17.58
CA ALA A 9 -6.81 -5.48 17.91
C ALA A 9 -6.48 -4.33 16.94
N VAL A 10 -6.80 -4.50 15.64
CA VAL A 10 -6.64 -3.42 14.66
C VAL A 10 -7.61 -2.27 14.93
N ILE A 11 -8.86 -2.56 15.27
CA ILE A 11 -9.85 -1.53 15.64
C ILE A 11 -9.39 -0.76 16.88
N ASP A 12 -8.94 -1.47 17.92
CA ASP A 12 -8.46 -0.86 19.16
C ASP A 12 -7.27 0.06 18.89
N ALA A 13 -6.26 -0.41 18.14
CA ALA A 13 -5.11 0.40 17.75
C ALA A 13 -5.46 1.64 16.92
N VAL A 14 -6.52 1.56 16.09
CA VAL A 14 -7.01 2.72 15.33
C VAL A 14 -7.77 3.69 16.22
N ASN A 15 -8.58 3.20 17.17
CA ASN A 15 -9.31 4.02 18.13
C ASN A 15 -8.36 4.77 19.08
N ASP A 16 -7.27 4.13 19.50
CA ASP A 16 -6.25 4.72 20.37
C ASP A 16 -5.56 5.96 19.75
N LEU A 17 -5.62 6.12 18.42
CA LEU A 17 -5.13 7.33 17.75
C LEU A 17 -6.00 8.57 18.06
N GLY A 18 -7.25 8.38 18.53
CA GLY A 18 -8.16 9.48 18.88
C GLY A 18 -8.51 10.41 17.72
N LEU A 19 -8.45 9.92 16.48
CA LEU A 19 -8.66 10.73 15.28
C LEU A 19 -10.16 10.90 14.98
N PRO A 20 -10.60 12.10 14.53
CA PRO A 20 -11.98 12.32 14.12
C PRO A 20 -12.33 11.48 12.88
N ALA A 21 -13.63 11.33 12.61
CA ALA A 21 -14.06 10.61 11.44
C ALA A 21 -13.63 11.32 10.15
N VAL A 22 -13.38 10.56 9.08
CA VAL A 22 -12.79 11.10 7.84
C VAL A 22 -13.66 12.16 7.15
N TRP A 23 -14.98 12.12 7.35
CA TRP A 23 -15.92 13.11 6.80
C TRP A 23 -16.08 14.36 7.68
N GLU A 24 -15.49 14.39 8.87
CA GLU A 24 -15.53 15.55 9.78
C GLU A 24 -14.33 16.49 9.56
N VAL A 25 -13.39 16.10 8.71
CA VAL A 25 -12.14 16.83 8.46
C VAL A 25 -11.97 17.17 6.99
N THR A 26 -11.07 18.13 6.71
CA THR A 26 -10.71 18.48 5.34
C THR A 26 -9.97 17.32 4.65
N PRO A 27 -9.96 17.25 3.31
CA PRO A 27 -9.18 16.24 2.58
C PRO A 27 -7.69 16.25 2.91
N GLU A 28 -7.11 17.44 3.15
CA GLU A 28 -5.72 17.57 3.58
C GLU A 28 -5.48 16.93 4.95
N GLN A 29 -6.34 17.25 5.92
CA GLN A 29 -6.25 16.65 7.26
C GLN A 29 -6.53 15.14 7.22
N ALA A 30 -7.42 14.67 6.35
CA ALA A 30 -7.67 13.25 6.15
C ALA A 30 -6.41 12.50 5.69
N ARG A 31 -5.58 13.10 4.83
CA ARG A 31 -4.28 12.51 4.39
C ARG A 31 -3.29 12.45 5.54
N ILE A 32 -3.19 13.52 6.33
CA ILE A 32 -2.32 13.56 7.53
C ILE A 32 -2.74 12.49 8.53
N ASN A 33 -4.04 12.41 8.84
CA ASN A 33 -4.61 11.41 9.74
C ASN A 33 -4.39 9.98 9.23
N ALA A 34 -4.54 9.75 7.94
CA ALA A 34 -4.29 8.44 7.33
C ALA A 34 -2.82 8.03 7.43
N ALA A 35 -1.89 8.99 7.36
CA ALA A 35 -0.45 8.74 7.50
C ALA A 35 -0.03 8.34 8.93
N ALA A 36 -0.81 8.72 9.94
CA ALA A 36 -0.57 8.33 11.34
C ALA A 36 -0.97 6.88 11.65
N ARG A 37 -1.71 6.20 10.75
CA ARG A 37 -2.16 4.82 10.97
C ARG A 37 -0.97 3.86 10.94
N PRO A 38 -0.94 2.83 11.81
CA PRO A 38 0.11 1.82 11.78
C PRO A 38 0.21 1.14 10.41
N ARG A 39 1.44 1.01 9.92
CA ARG A 39 1.76 0.34 8.66
C ARG A 39 2.69 -0.84 8.96
N PRO A 40 2.24 -2.09 8.81
CA PRO A 40 3.14 -3.22 8.97
C PRO A 40 4.21 -3.17 7.87
N ALA A 41 5.44 -3.57 8.20
CA ALA A 41 6.48 -3.71 7.19
C ALA A 41 6.08 -4.80 6.19
N GLY A 42 6.33 -4.56 4.91
CA GLY A 42 6.22 -5.60 3.88
C GLY A 42 7.35 -6.61 3.98
N PRO A 43 7.24 -7.74 3.26
CA PRO A 43 8.35 -8.66 3.15
C PRO A 43 9.53 -8.05 2.37
N GLU A 44 10.75 -8.54 2.63
CA GLU A 44 11.92 -8.15 1.86
C GLU A 44 11.81 -8.56 0.38
N VAL A 45 12.38 -7.73 -0.49
CA VAL A 45 12.47 -7.94 -1.94
C VAL A 45 13.89 -7.60 -2.41
N ALA A 46 14.28 -8.07 -3.60
CA ALA A 46 15.65 -7.92 -4.08
C ALA A 46 16.03 -6.45 -4.37
N ALA A 47 15.10 -5.65 -4.88
CA ALA A 47 15.31 -4.23 -5.09
C ALA A 47 14.03 -3.41 -4.93
N VAL A 48 14.19 -2.17 -4.47
CA VAL A 48 13.14 -1.15 -4.42
C VAL A 48 13.69 0.14 -5.00
N GLU A 49 13.03 0.67 -6.03
CA GLU A 49 13.49 1.86 -6.75
C GLU A 49 12.37 2.88 -6.88
N ASN A 50 12.62 4.12 -6.46
CA ASN A 50 11.73 5.24 -6.73
C ASN A 50 12.09 5.88 -8.08
N ARG A 51 11.05 6.17 -8.88
CA ARG A 51 11.17 6.85 -10.18
C ARG A 51 10.05 7.89 -10.31
N SER A 52 10.23 8.77 -11.28
CA SER A 52 9.19 9.70 -11.75
C SER A 52 8.87 9.36 -13.21
N ILE A 53 7.59 9.26 -13.54
CA ILE A 53 7.11 9.02 -14.91
C ILE A 53 6.43 10.28 -15.42
N PRO A 54 6.87 10.87 -16.55
CA PRO A 54 6.19 12.03 -17.14
C PRO A 54 4.74 11.71 -17.53
N ALA A 55 3.79 12.57 -17.18
CA ALA A 55 2.40 12.50 -17.61
C ALA A 55 1.85 13.90 -17.96
N PRO A 56 0.70 14.00 -18.66
CA PRO A 56 0.17 15.28 -19.14
C PRO A 56 -0.03 16.35 -18.07
N ASP A 57 -0.45 15.94 -16.87
CA ASP A 57 -0.75 16.84 -15.75
C ASP A 57 0.39 16.95 -14.72
N GLY A 58 1.58 16.46 -15.08
CA GLY A 58 2.76 16.43 -14.24
C GLY A 58 3.35 15.04 -14.05
N ASP A 59 4.52 15.03 -13.43
CA ASP A 59 5.29 13.84 -13.14
C ASP A 59 4.60 12.96 -12.07
N VAL A 60 4.46 11.67 -12.35
CA VAL A 60 3.84 10.69 -11.44
C VAL A 60 4.93 9.90 -10.72
N PRO A 61 5.03 9.98 -9.37
CA PRO A 61 5.98 9.18 -8.62
C PRO A 61 5.54 7.71 -8.62
N VAL A 62 6.49 6.82 -8.89
CA VAL A 62 6.29 5.36 -8.84
C VAL A 62 7.38 4.71 -8.01
N ARG A 63 7.03 3.58 -7.38
CA ARG A 63 7.99 2.69 -6.71
C ARG A 63 7.95 1.33 -7.38
N ILE A 64 9.11 0.89 -7.87
CA ILE A 64 9.31 -0.37 -8.57
C ILE A 64 9.88 -1.36 -7.56
N TYR A 65 9.28 -2.55 -7.49
CA TYR A 65 9.71 -3.63 -6.61
C TYR A 65 10.13 -4.82 -7.48
N THR A 66 11.38 -5.25 -7.32
CA THR A 66 11.94 -6.39 -8.06
C THR A 66 12.08 -7.58 -7.12
N PRO A 67 11.45 -8.73 -7.40
CA PRO A 67 11.63 -9.93 -6.59
C PRO A 67 13.00 -10.57 -6.81
N GLU A 68 13.35 -11.53 -5.96
CA GLU A 68 14.54 -12.37 -6.15
C GLU A 68 14.43 -13.27 -7.40
N GLY A 69 15.57 -13.54 -8.05
CA GLY A 69 15.70 -14.42 -9.23
C GLY A 69 16.21 -13.69 -10.47
N ASP A 70 16.35 -14.43 -11.57
CA ASP A 70 17.01 -13.93 -12.80
C ASP A 70 16.03 -13.40 -13.87
N GLY A 71 14.72 -13.48 -13.61
CA GLY A 71 13.67 -13.07 -14.56
C GLY A 71 13.62 -13.92 -15.85
N PRO A 72 12.97 -13.43 -16.93
CA PRO A 72 12.16 -12.21 -16.95
C PRO A 72 10.93 -12.35 -16.04
N PHE A 73 10.58 -11.27 -15.35
CA PHE A 73 9.41 -11.25 -14.47
C PHE A 73 8.17 -10.74 -15.21
N PRO A 74 6.97 -11.27 -14.90
CA PRO A 74 5.74 -10.59 -15.29
C PRO A 74 5.64 -9.23 -14.57
N ILE A 75 4.96 -8.27 -15.19
CA ILE A 75 4.74 -6.94 -14.60
C ILE A 75 3.34 -6.85 -14.00
N LEU A 76 3.25 -6.37 -12.77
CA LEU A 76 2.03 -5.89 -12.14
C LEU A 76 2.12 -4.37 -11.97
N VAL A 77 1.18 -3.64 -12.56
CA VAL A 77 0.99 -2.23 -12.24
C VAL A 77 -0.06 -2.14 -11.13
N TRP A 78 0.38 -1.71 -9.94
CA TRP A 78 -0.48 -1.58 -8.76
C TRP A 78 -0.86 -0.13 -8.51
N TYR A 79 -2.14 0.13 -8.25
CA TYR A 79 -2.66 1.42 -7.83
C TYR A 79 -3.18 1.31 -6.39
N HIS A 80 -2.77 2.23 -5.53
CA HIS A 80 -3.15 2.16 -4.11
C HIS A 80 -4.64 2.50 -3.91
N GLY A 81 -5.21 1.96 -2.84
CA GLY A 81 -6.55 2.33 -2.38
C GLY A 81 -6.56 3.68 -1.65
N GLY A 82 -7.70 4.04 -1.07
CA GLY A 82 -7.86 5.31 -0.33
C GLY A 82 -8.91 6.26 -0.92
N GLY A 83 -9.81 5.73 -1.74
CA GLY A 83 -11.00 6.44 -2.21
C GLY A 83 -10.68 7.70 -3.00
N TRP A 84 -9.57 7.71 -3.74
CA TRP A 84 -9.09 8.86 -4.54
C TRP A 84 -8.77 10.12 -3.71
N VAL A 85 -8.71 10.01 -2.39
CA VAL A 85 -8.47 11.14 -1.48
C VAL A 85 -7.20 10.93 -0.66
N VAL A 86 -7.03 9.73 -0.08
CA VAL A 86 -5.90 9.38 0.79
C VAL A 86 -5.05 8.26 0.18
N GLY A 87 -3.91 7.99 0.82
CA GLY A 87 -2.94 6.99 0.37
C GLY A 87 -1.76 7.63 -0.33
N ASP A 88 -0.65 6.91 -0.30
CA ASP A 88 0.65 7.27 -0.85
C ASP A 88 1.46 5.97 -1.10
N LEU A 89 2.69 6.12 -1.62
CA LEU A 89 3.59 4.98 -1.84
C LEU A 89 3.90 4.21 -0.55
N GLU A 90 3.95 4.89 0.60
CA GLU A 90 4.27 4.26 1.89
C GLU A 90 3.11 3.39 2.40
N SER A 91 1.87 3.82 2.21
CA SER A 91 0.67 3.05 2.57
C SER A 91 0.50 1.80 1.70
N ALA A 92 1.05 1.81 0.48
CA ALA A 92 0.97 0.70 -0.45
C ALA A 92 2.15 -0.29 -0.32
N ASP A 93 3.23 0.11 0.36
CA ASP A 93 4.53 -0.56 0.31
C ASP A 93 4.46 -2.05 0.69
N ALA A 94 3.81 -2.35 1.81
CA ALA A 94 3.69 -3.74 2.29
C ALA A 94 2.93 -4.65 1.32
N THR A 95 1.84 -4.15 0.74
CA THR A 95 1.04 -4.87 -0.24
C THR A 95 1.83 -5.07 -1.53
N SER A 96 2.48 -4.02 -2.04
CA SER A 96 3.29 -4.10 -3.26
C SER A 96 4.45 -5.09 -3.13
N ARG A 97 5.15 -5.11 -1.98
CA ARG A 97 6.19 -6.11 -1.68
C ARG A 97 5.63 -7.53 -1.63
N THR A 98 4.46 -7.71 -1.04
CA THR A 98 3.77 -9.01 -0.99
C THR A 98 3.40 -9.48 -2.40
N CYS A 99 2.89 -8.58 -3.25
CA CYS A 99 2.60 -8.87 -4.64
C CYS A 99 3.85 -9.21 -5.44
N ALA A 100 4.97 -8.50 -5.24
CA ALA A 100 6.23 -8.79 -5.92
C ALA A 100 6.72 -10.22 -5.65
N ARG A 101 6.54 -10.72 -4.42
CA ARG A 101 6.90 -12.10 -4.03
C ARG A 101 5.89 -13.16 -4.49
N ALA A 102 4.69 -12.75 -4.92
CA ALA A 102 3.65 -13.68 -5.28
C ALA A 102 4.07 -14.47 -6.52
N ARG A 103 4.18 -15.79 -6.37
CA ARG A 103 4.41 -16.67 -7.52
C ARG A 103 3.13 -16.75 -8.32
N VAL A 104 3.19 -16.37 -9.60
CA VAL A 104 2.14 -16.73 -10.55
C VAL A 104 2.19 -18.24 -10.69
N ARG A 105 1.20 -18.96 -10.15
CA ARG A 105 1.03 -20.39 -10.45
C ARG A 105 0.67 -20.47 -11.93
N GLY A 106 1.60 -20.95 -12.74
CA GLY A 106 1.37 -21.18 -14.17
C GLY A 106 0.11 -22.02 -14.35
N GLY A 107 -0.84 -21.51 -15.13
CA GLY A 107 -1.98 -22.29 -15.60
C GLY A 107 -1.51 -23.38 -16.54
N ILE A 108 -1.93 -24.61 -16.24
CA ILE A 108 -2.21 -25.77 -17.12
C ILE A 108 -1.64 -25.64 -18.55
N GLY A 109 -0.51 -26.29 -18.77
CA GLY A 109 -0.15 -26.85 -20.08
C GLY A 109 -0.53 -28.33 -20.11
#